data_AF-A0A7C6HHI5-F1
#
_entry.id   AF-A0A7C6HHI5-F1
#
_cell.length_a   1.000
_cell.length_b   1.000
_cell.length_c   1.000
_cell.angle_alpha   90.00
_cell.angle_beta   90.00
_cell.angle_gamma   90.00
#
_symmetry.space_group_name_H-M   'P 1'
#
loop_
_entity.id
_entity.type
_entity.pdbx_description
1 polymer ?
#
loop_
_entity_poly.entity_id
_entity_poly.type
_entity_poly.pdbx_seq_one_letter_code
_entity_poly.pdbx_strand_id
1 'polypeptide(L)'
;MRNKVMYITTAAMIAAIYTALTLAGVGFAYGSVQFRFSEALSILPVFTPAAIPGLTIGCVIANLIGPYGIADVVLGSIATLLSALFAYATRNIRVWKLPLLAPLGAVVFNAFIVSAIIFFFTPEDVAYFISVIWIGLGQLASCYGLGIPLFYILDKSKLFDRFNGYTH
;
A
#
# COMPACT_ATOMS: atom_id res chain seq x y z
N MET A 1 -14.45 -1.08 25.31
CA MET A 1 -14.98 -1.85 24.16
C MET A 1 -15.11 -1.03 22.88
N ARG A 2 -15.61 0.23 22.94
CA ARG A 2 -15.76 1.14 21.79
C ARG A 2 -14.52 1.25 20.89
N ASN A 3 -13.32 1.30 21.47
CA ASN A 3 -12.06 1.43 20.71
C ASN A 3 -11.71 0.19 19.86
N LYS A 4 -12.06 -1.03 20.31
CA LYS A 4 -11.79 -2.26 19.53
C LYS A 4 -12.70 -2.36 18.32
N VAL A 5 -13.98 -2.04 18.50
CA VAL A 5 -14.96 -2.02 17.40
C VAL A 5 -14.53 -1.00 16.35
N MET A 6 -14.21 0.24 16.76
CA MET A 6 -13.72 1.27 15.85
C MET A 6 -12.46 0.85 15.09
N TYR A 7 -11.48 0.26 15.79
CA TYR A 7 -10.25 -0.25 15.16
C TYR A 7 -10.55 -1.28 14.06
N ILE A 8 -11.38 -2.28 14.36
CA ILE A 8 -11.74 -3.34 13.42
C ILE A 8 -12.54 -2.76 12.24
N THR A 9 -13.50 -1.87 12.51
CA THR A 9 -14.28 -1.20 11.46
C THR A 9 -13.40 -0.35 10.55
N THR A 10 -12.46 0.43 11.10
CA THR A 10 -11.51 1.20 10.31
C THR A 10 -10.62 0.30 9.45
N ALA A 11 -10.08 -0.78 10.02
CA ALA A 11 -9.28 -1.74 9.26
C ALA A 11 -10.10 -2.39 8.13
N ALA A 12 -11.34 -2.80 8.40
CA ALA A 12 -12.23 -3.40 7.40
C ALA A 12 -12.59 -2.42 6.27
N MET A 13 -12.84 -1.15 6.60
CA MET A 13 -13.10 -0.11 5.60
C MET A 13 -11.88 0.12 4.71
N ILE A 14 -10.68 0.20 5.30
CA ILE A 14 -9.44 0.35 4.53
C ILE A 14 -9.22 -0.87 3.62
N ALA A 15 -9.44 -2.09 4.11
CA ALA A 15 -9.34 -3.31 3.31
C ALA A 15 -10.32 -3.31 2.13
N ALA A 16 -11.57 -2.91 2.36
CA ALA A 16 -12.59 -2.83 1.32
C ALA A 16 -12.24 -1.80 0.24
N ILE A 17 -11.81 -0.61 0.63
CA ILE A 17 -11.40 0.44 -0.32
C ILE A 17 -10.16 0.00 -1.10
N TYR A 18 -9.16 -0.57 -0.42
CA TYR A 18 -7.95 -1.08 -1.07
C TYR A 18 -8.31 -2.13 -2.13
N THR A 19 -9.15 -3.10 -1.76
CA THR A 19 -9.59 -4.16 -2.67
C THR A 19 -10.34 -3.57 -3.86
N ALA A 20 -11.33 -2.72 -3.61
CA ALA A 20 -12.14 -2.10 -4.66
C ALA A 20 -11.30 -1.29 -5.65
N LEU A 21 -10.34 -0.49 -5.17
CA LEU A 21 -9.43 0.27 -6.02
C LEU A 21 -8.51 -0.62 -6.85
N THR A 22 -8.04 -1.73 -6.27
CA THR A 22 -7.18 -2.69 -7.00
C THR A 22 -7.98 -3.39 -8.09
N LEU A 23 -9.20 -3.84 -7.78
CA LEU A 23 -10.06 -4.53 -8.73
C LEU A 23 -10.59 -3.62 -9.84
N ALA A 24 -10.91 -2.36 -9.52
CA ALA A 24 -11.28 -1.36 -10.53
C ALA A 24 -10.10 -1.03 -11.47
N GLY A 25 -8.87 -1.17 -11.00
CA GLY A 25 -7.64 -0.86 -11.72
C GLY A 25 -6.91 -2.07 -12.32
N VAL A 26 -7.51 -3.26 -12.41
CA VAL A 26 -6.82 -4.52 -12.80
C VAL A 26 -5.97 -4.37 -14.07
N GLY A 27 -6.47 -3.67 -15.09
CA GLY A 27 -5.72 -3.44 -16.34
C GLY A 27 -4.42 -2.64 -16.18
N PHE A 28 -4.31 -1.80 -15.15
CA PHE A 28 -3.11 -1.04 -14.82
C PHE A 28 -2.28 -1.70 -13.71
N ALA A 29 -2.91 -2.51 -12.85
CA ALA A 29 -2.30 -3.10 -11.68
C ALA A 29 -1.30 -4.23 -11.99
N TYR A 30 -1.42 -4.90 -13.14
CA TYR A 30 -0.60 -6.07 -13.51
C TYR A 30 0.22 -5.88 -14.81
N GLY A 31 0.29 -4.67 -15.35
CA GLY A 31 1.10 -4.36 -16.53
C GLY A 31 2.58 -4.12 -16.20
N SER A 32 3.42 -3.85 -17.22
CA SER A 32 4.88 -3.68 -17.04
C SER A 32 5.27 -2.56 -16.06
N VAL A 33 4.47 -1.48 -16.00
CA VAL A 33 4.70 -0.33 -15.10
C VAL A 33 3.87 -0.45 -13.80
N GLN A 34 3.18 -1.58 -13.55
CA GLN A 34 2.29 -1.85 -12.40
C GLN A 34 1.83 -0.62 -11.60
N PHE A 35 0.81 0.08 -12.10
CA PHE A 35 0.23 1.21 -11.41
C PHE A 35 -0.96 0.74 -10.57
N ARG A 36 -0.79 0.73 -9.25
CA ARG A 36 -1.81 0.26 -8.32
C ARG A 36 -2.35 1.44 -7.51
N PHE A 37 -3.52 1.94 -7.90
CA PHE A 37 -4.21 3.06 -7.21
C PHE A 37 -4.37 2.85 -5.71
N SER A 38 -4.56 1.60 -5.27
CA SER A 38 -4.72 1.25 -3.85
C SER A 38 -3.43 1.43 -3.03
N GLU A 39 -2.25 1.45 -3.64
CA GLU A 39 -0.98 1.75 -2.95
C GLU A 39 -0.87 3.22 -2.52
N ALA A 40 -1.75 4.10 -3.01
CA ALA A 40 -1.92 5.43 -2.44
C ALA A 40 -2.34 5.39 -0.95
N LEU A 41 -3.07 4.33 -0.56
CA LEU A 41 -3.51 4.11 0.82
C LEU A 41 -2.37 3.66 1.75
N SER A 42 -1.19 3.32 1.21
CA SER A 42 0.00 2.96 2.01
C SER A 42 0.48 4.08 2.94
N ILE A 43 -0.02 5.30 2.75
CA ILE A 43 0.24 6.45 3.62
C ILE A 43 -0.61 6.46 4.91
N LEU A 44 -1.73 5.72 4.93
CA LEU A 44 -2.67 5.69 6.06
C LEU A 44 -2.08 5.19 7.40
N PRO A 45 -1.07 4.29 7.45
CA PRO A 45 -0.40 3.91 8.68
C PRO A 45 0.25 5.08 9.43
N VAL A 46 0.49 6.21 8.76
CA VAL A 46 0.95 7.44 9.42
C VAL A 46 -0.09 7.98 10.41
N PHE A 47 -1.38 7.78 10.13
CA PHE A 47 -2.49 8.30 10.93
C PHE A 47 -3.05 7.28 11.93
N THR A 48 -3.09 5.98 11.57
CA THR A 48 -3.70 4.96 12.40
C THR A 48 -3.02 3.59 12.28
N PRO A 49 -2.79 2.86 13.40
CA PRO A 49 -2.29 1.48 13.34
C PRO A 49 -3.28 0.52 12.66
N ALA A 50 -4.59 0.86 12.64
CA ALA A 50 -5.62 0.03 12.00
C ALA A 50 -5.40 -0.13 10.48
N ALA A 51 -4.67 0.79 9.86
CA ALA A 51 -4.32 0.71 8.44
C ALA A 51 -3.40 -0.48 8.14
N ILE A 52 -2.56 -0.92 9.07
CA ILE A 52 -1.63 -2.04 8.85
C ILE A 52 -2.39 -3.34 8.50
N PRO A 53 -3.29 -3.86 9.37
CA PRO A 53 -4.09 -5.03 9.01
C PRO A 53 -5.07 -4.75 7.88
N GLY A 54 -5.60 -3.51 7.78
CA GLY A 54 -6.54 -3.15 6.71
C GLY A 54 -5.91 -3.27 5.31
N LEU A 55 -4.73 -2.67 5.09
CA LEU A 55 -4.01 -2.75 3.84
C LEU A 55 -3.56 -4.17 3.52
N THR A 56 -3.07 -4.90 4.54
CA THR A 56 -2.59 -6.28 4.35
C THR A 56 -3.73 -7.20 3.93
N ILE A 57 -4.88 -7.15 4.62
CA ILE A 57 -6.05 -7.97 4.27
C ILE A 57 -6.62 -7.54 2.91
N GLY A 58 -6.67 -6.24 2.63
CA GLY A 58 -7.08 -5.74 1.31
C GLY A 58 -6.18 -6.27 0.19
N CYS A 59 -4.86 -6.34 0.41
CA CYS A 59 -3.90 -6.90 -0.54
C CYS A 59 -4.11 -8.41 -0.74
N VAL A 60 -4.29 -9.18 0.35
CA VAL A 60 -4.62 -10.61 0.27
C VAL A 60 -5.83 -10.82 -0.63
N ILE A 61 -6.94 -10.10 -0.38
CA ILE A 61 -8.19 -10.26 -1.12
C ILE A 61 -8.02 -9.84 -2.59
N ALA A 62 -7.39 -8.70 -2.84
CA ALA A 62 -7.17 -8.22 -4.20
C ALA A 62 -6.32 -9.18 -5.04
N ASN A 63 -5.31 -9.80 -4.42
CA ASN A 63 -4.38 -10.70 -5.09
C ASN A 63 -4.92 -12.12 -5.27
N LEU A 64 -6.09 -12.47 -4.70
CA LEU A 64 -6.77 -13.74 -5.01
C LEU A 64 -7.14 -13.85 -6.50
N ILE A 65 -7.26 -12.71 -7.19
CA ILE A 65 -7.56 -12.61 -8.62
C ILE A 65 -6.27 -12.28 -9.42
N GLY A 66 -5.11 -12.29 -8.77
CA GLY A 66 -3.82 -11.99 -9.39
C GLY A 66 -3.37 -13.06 -10.39
N PRO A 67 -2.64 -12.68 -11.46
CA PRO A 67 -2.23 -13.59 -12.53
C PRO A 67 -1.19 -14.63 -12.09
N TYR A 68 -0.43 -14.37 -11.03
CA TYR A 68 0.62 -15.28 -10.54
C TYR A 68 0.17 -16.15 -9.35
N GLY A 69 -1.15 -16.22 -9.11
CA GLY A 69 -1.77 -17.14 -8.16
C GLY A 69 -1.32 -16.93 -6.71
N ILE A 70 -0.98 -18.01 -6.01
CA ILE A 70 -0.66 -17.95 -4.57
C ILE A 70 0.60 -17.12 -4.26
N ALA A 71 1.51 -16.97 -5.24
CA ALA A 71 2.69 -16.15 -5.07
C ALA A 71 2.31 -14.67 -4.89
N ASP A 72 1.36 -14.15 -5.68
CA ASP A 72 0.85 -12.78 -5.52
C ASP A 72 0.20 -12.58 -4.15
N VAL A 73 -0.59 -13.55 -3.70
CA VAL A 73 -1.26 -13.48 -2.41
C VAL A 73 -0.25 -13.42 -1.27
N VAL A 74 0.74 -14.31 -1.25
CA VAL A 74 1.70 -14.41 -0.13
C VAL A 74 2.73 -13.29 -0.22
N LEU A 75 3.48 -13.20 -1.32
CA LEU A 75 4.59 -12.27 -1.45
C LEU A 75 4.11 -10.83 -1.60
N GLY A 76 3.02 -10.59 -2.33
CA GLY A 76 2.41 -9.26 -2.41
C GLY A 76 1.91 -8.78 -1.05
N SER A 77 1.24 -9.63 -0.26
CA SER A 77 0.78 -9.24 1.08
C SER A 77 1.94 -9.04 2.06
N ILE A 78 3.02 -9.80 1.95
CA ILE A 78 4.25 -9.56 2.73
C ILE A 78 4.85 -8.20 2.36
N ALA A 79 4.94 -7.86 1.07
CA ALA A 79 5.44 -6.57 0.62
C ALA A 79 4.59 -5.42 1.18
N THR A 80 3.26 -5.52 1.10
CA THR A 80 2.34 -4.52 1.66
C THR A 80 2.43 -4.44 3.18
N LEU A 81 2.57 -5.57 3.88
CA LEU A 81 2.72 -5.58 5.34
C LEU A 81 4.02 -4.90 5.77
N LEU A 82 5.15 -5.23 5.13
CA LEU A 82 6.45 -4.60 5.40
C LEU A 82 6.39 -3.09 5.12
N SER A 83 5.76 -2.70 4.01
CA SER A 83 5.50 -1.31 3.67
C SER A 83 4.69 -0.59 4.75
N ALA A 84 3.57 -1.17 5.19
CA ALA A 84 2.71 -0.56 6.17
C ALA A 84 3.39 -0.43 7.55
N LEU A 85 4.17 -1.44 7.95
CA LEU A 85 5.00 -1.38 9.16
C LEU A 85 6.07 -0.31 9.06
N PHE A 86 6.74 -0.19 7.91
CA PHE A 86 7.74 0.84 7.67
C PHE A 86 7.13 2.24 7.69
N ALA A 87 5.98 2.42 7.04
CA ALA A 87 5.22 3.67 7.04
C ALA A 87 4.81 4.08 8.46
N TYR A 88 4.37 3.12 9.28
CA TYR A 88 4.02 3.35 10.68
C TYR A 88 5.25 3.68 11.53
N ALA A 89 6.37 2.98 11.34
CA ALA A 89 7.61 3.22 12.07
C ALA A 89 8.23 4.58 11.73
N THR A 90 8.17 4.99 10.46
CA THR A 90 8.69 6.28 9.98
C THR A 90 7.70 7.43 10.12
N ARG A 91 6.51 7.18 10.70
CA ARG A 91 5.41 8.15 10.79
C ARG A 91 5.73 9.43 11.54
N ASN A 92 6.79 9.50 12.34
CA ASN A 92 7.18 10.70 13.08
C ASN A 92 8.26 11.51 12.34
N ILE A 93 8.89 10.92 11.31
CA ILE A 93 9.91 11.60 10.52
C ILE A 93 9.20 12.44 9.47
N ARG A 94 9.45 13.76 9.51
CA ARG A 94 8.85 14.73 8.59
C ARG A 94 9.96 15.42 7.82
N VAL A 95 9.94 15.24 6.51
CA VAL A 95 10.81 15.94 5.56
C VAL A 95 9.92 16.98 4.90
N TRP A 96 10.25 18.27 5.07
CA TRP A 96 9.47 19.38 4.50
C TRP A 96 8.01 19.39 4.98
N LYS A 97 7.80 19.04 6.26
CA LYS A 97 6.49 18.86 6.91
C LYS A 97 5.63 17.71 6.34
N LEU A 98 6.17 16.89 5.44
CA LEU A 98 5.49 15.75 4.84
C LEU A 98 6.12 14.42 5.29
N PRO A 99 5.35 13.33 5.41
CA PRO A 99 5.85 11.99 5.73
C PRO A 99 6.49 11.32 4.50
N LEU A 100 7.45 11.97 3.82
CA LEU A 100 8.01 11.48 2.55
C LEU A 100 8.71 10.12 2.65
N LEU A 101 9.12 9.70 3.86
CA LEU A 101 9.70 8.38 4.09
C LEU A 101 8.64 7.28 4.14
N ALA A 102 7.42 7.57 4.56
CA ALA A 102 6.40 6.54 4.75
C ALA A 102 6.03 5.79 3.44
N PRO A 103 5.73 6.47 2.31
CA PRO A 103 5.44 5.79 1.05
C PRO A 103 6.69 5.13 0.42
N LEU A 104 7.91 5.46 0.86
CA LEU A 104 9.14 4.86 0.33
C LEU A 104 9.16 3.34 0.55
N GLY A 105 8.64 2.88 1.70
CA GLY A 105 8.53 1.45 1.99
C GLY A 105 7.71 0.72 0.92
N ALA A 106 6.57 1.29 0.53
CA ALA A 106 5.72 0.73 -0.51
C ALA A 106 6.45 0.62 -1.84
N VAL A 107 7.17 1.66 -2.22
CA VAL A 107 7.96 1.69 -3.47
C VAL A 107 9.04 0.62 -3.44
N VAL A 108 9.87 0.58 -2.41
CA VAL A 108 11.01 -0.34 -2.34
C VAL A 108 10.53 -1.79 -2.25
N PHE A 109 9.67 -2.11 -1.28
CA PHE A 109 9.25 -3.50 -1.08
C PHE A 109 8.49 -4.04 -2.29
N ASN A 110 7.55 -3.28 -2.88
CA ASN A 110 6.87 -3.76 -4.08
C ASN A 110 7.80 -3.84 -5.29
N ALA A 111 8.68 -2.86 -5.51
CA ALA A 111 9.61 -2.89 -6.64
C ALA A 111 10.51 -4.13 -6.61
N PHE A 112 11.05 -4.51 -5.45
CA PHE A 112 11.93 -5.69 -5.36
C PHE A 112 11.17 -7.02 -5.28
N ILE A 113 10.11 -7.10 -4.45
CA ILE A 113 9.39 -8.35 -4.21
C ILE A 113 8.50 -8.70 -5.41
N VAL A 114 7.71 -7.75 -5.93
CA VAL A 114 6.81 -8.04 -7.06
C VAL A 114 7.59 -8.29 -8.33
N SER A 115 8.69 -7.56 -8.57
CA SER A 115 9.59 -7.90 -9.68
C SER A 115 10.19 -9.29 -9.57
N ALA A 116 10.41 -9.79 -8.35
CA ALA A 116 10.92 -11.15 -8.17
C ALA A 116 9.86 -12.16 -8.58
N ILE A 117 8.59 -11.93 -8.21
CA ILE A 117 7.46 -12.77 -8.66
C ILE A 117 7.44 -12.80 -10.19
N ILE A 118 7.42 -11.64 -10.85
CA ILE A 118 7.38 -11.57 -12.33
C ILE A 118 8.58 -12.28 -12.95
N PHE A 119 9.79 -12.06 -12.43
CA PHE A 119 10.99 -12.71 -12.95
C PHE A 119 10.95 -14.23 -12.80
N PHE A 120 10.42 -14.75 -11.68
CA PHE A 120 10.30 -16.20 -11.48
C PHE A 120 9.26 -16.85 -12.40
N PHE A 121 8.14 -16.18 -12.68
CA PHE A 121 7.07 -16.71 -13.52
C PHE A 121 7.22 -16.36 -15.01
N THR A 122 8.06 -15.37 -15.33
CA THR A 122 8.26 -14.85 -16.68
C THR A 122 9.73 -14.48 -16.91
N PRO A 123 10.67 -15.45 -16.79
CA PRO A 123 12.11 -15.18 -16.83
C PRO A 123 12.64 -14.73 -18.20
N GLU A 124 11.92 -15.02 -19.28
CA GLU A 124 12.36 -14.73 -20.65
C GLU A 124 11.96 -13.33 -21.16
N ASP A 125 11.01 -12.67 -20.49
CA ASP A 125 10.42 -11.43 -21.03
C ASP A 125 11.20 -10.17 -20.63
N VAL A 126 11.71 -10.10 -19.39
CA VAL A 126 12.36 -8.89 -18.86
C VAL A 126 13.42 -9.24 -17.81
N ALA A 127 14.61 -8.64 -17.93
CA ALA A 127 15.65 -8.74 -16.90
C ALA A 127 15.15 -8.18 -15.56
N TYR A 128 15.40 -8.88 -14.45
CA TYR A 128 14.92 -8.53 -13.11
C TYR A 128 15.06 -7.04 -12.77
N PHE A 129 16.26 -6.46 -12.95
CA PHE A 129 16.51 -5.06 -12.61
C PHE A 129 15.73 -4.06 -13.47
N ILE A 130 15.41 -4.41 -14.71
CA ILE A 130 14.55 -3.58 -15.57
C ILE A 130 13.12 -3.58 -15.03
N SER A 131 12.61 -4.75 -14.59
CA SER A 131 11.31 -4.84 -13.91
C SER A 131 11.28 -4.03 -12.61
N VAL A 132 12.35 -4.08 -11.80
CA VAL A 132 12.47 -3.28 -10.57
C VAL A 132 12.34 -1.79 -10.87
N ILE A 133 12.97 -1.31 -11.93
CA ILE A 133 12.88 0.10 -12.33
C ILE A 133 11.44 0.45 -12.75
N TRP A 134 10.82 -0.35 -13.62
CA TRP A 134 9.47 -0.07 -14.12
C TRP A 134 8.40 -0.13 -13.03
N ILE A 135 8.40 -1.17 -12.20
CA ILE A 135 7.48 -1.28 -11.07
C ILE A 135 7.78 -0.16 -10.06
N GLY A 136 9.05 0.12 -9.78
CA GLY A 136 9.46 1.22 -8.91
C GLY A 136 8.91 2.57 -9.38
N LEU A 137 8.95 2.85 -10.69
CA LEU A 137 8.36 4.05 -11.27
C LEU A 137 6.83 4.10 -11.11
N GLY A 138 6.13 2.99 -11.35
CA GLY A 138 4.70 2.88 -11.13
C GLY A 138 4.29 3.11 -9.69
N GLN A 139 5.05 2.55 -8.76
CA GLN A 139 4.85 2.72 -7.33
C GLN A 139 5.19 4.13 -6.87
N LEU A 140 6.24 4.77 -7.41
CA LEU A 140 6.52 6.18 -7.16
C LEU A 140 5.32 7.04 -7.57
N ALA A 141 4.77 6.81 -8.76
CA ALA A 141 3.61 7.53 -9.25
C ALA A 141 2.35 7.26 -8.38
N SER A 142 2.12 6.02 -7.96
CA SER A 142 0.97 5.64 -7.13
C SER A 142 1.09 6.21 -5.70
N CYS A 143 2.22 5.96 -5.03
CA CYS A 143 2.42 6.30 -3.63
C CYS A 143 2.73 7.78 -3.42
N TYR A 144 3.57 8.40 -4.25
CA TYR A 144 3.88 9.83 -4.10
C TYR A 144 2.90 10.70 -4.88
N GLY A 145 2.53 10.32 -6.09
CA GLY A 145 1.61 11.09 -6.93
C GLY A 145 0.19 11.14 -6.36
N LEU A 146 -0.32 10.04 -5.78
CA LEU A 146 -1.66 10.02 -5.17
C LEU A 146 -1.63 10.00 -3.64
N GLY A 147 -0.69 9.29 -3.03
CA GLY A 147 -0.62 9.16 -1.57
C GLY A 147 -0.27 10.47 -0.84
N ILE A 148 0.58 11.33 -1.39
CA ILE A 148 0.90 12.63 -0.76
C ILE A 148 -0.29 13.61 -0.83
N PRO A 149 -0.98 13.78 -1.97
CA PRO A 149 -2.24 14.54 -2.00
C PRO A 149 -3.29 13.98 -1.03
N LEU A 150 -3.42 12.66 -0.96
CA LEU A 150 -4.32 12.01 -0.01
C LEU A 150 -3.96 12.35 1.44
N PHE A 151 -2.67 12.29 1.80
CA PHE A 151 -2.19 12.71 3.11
C PHE A 151 -2.61 14.14 3.44
N TYR A 152 -2.41 15.09 2.51
CA TYR A 152 -2.74 16.50 2.74
C TYR A 152 -4.23 16.72 2.98
N ILE A 153 -5.10 16.04 2.20
CA ILE A 153 -6.56 16.11 2.36
C ILE A 153 -6.99 15.55 3.73
N LEU A 154 -6.42 14.41 4.13
CA LEU A 154 -6.75 13.75 5.39
C LEU A 154 -6.25 14.53 6.61
N ASP A 155 -5.04 15.07 6.55
CA ASP A 155 -4.46 15.91 7.61
C ASP A 155 -5.27 17.20 7.80
N LYS A 156 -5.65 17.87 6.71
CA LYS A 156 -6.46 19.10 6.76
C LYS A 156 -7.89 18.85 7.26
N SER A 157 -8.49 17.71 6.90
CA SER A 157 -9.84 17.35 7.34
C SER A 157 -9.90 16.88 8.80
N LYS A 158 -8.75 16.63 9.44
CA LYS A 158 -8.63 16.08 10.81
C LYS A 158 -9.47 14.82 11.01
N LEU A 159 -9.64 14.05 9.93
CA LEU A 159 -10.51 12.88 9.94
C LEU A 159 -10.08 11.89 11.02
N PHE A 160 -8.77 11.63 11.12
CA PHE A 160 -8.20 10.69 12.07
C PHE A 160 -8.05 11.23 13.49
N ASP A 161 -8.00 12.54 13.70
CA ASP A 161 -8.02 13.15 15.05
C ASP A 161 -9.32 12.83 15.78
N ARG A 162 -10.44 12.77 15.03
CA ARG A 162 -11.75 12.38 15.58
C ARG A 162 -11.80 10.93 16.04
N PHE A 163 -10.96 10.05 15.48
CA PHE A 163 -10.88 8.64 15.86
C PHE A 163 -9.85 8.40 16.97
N ASN A 164 -8.72 9.11 16.95
CA ASN A 164 -7.64 8.98 17.93
C ASN A 164 -7.94 9.65 19.28
N GLY A 165 -8.85 10.63 19.33
CA GLY A 165 -9.33 11.23 20.58
C GLY A 165 -10.07 10.26 21.53
N TYR A 166 -10.36 9.04 21.08
CA TYR A 166 -10.97 7.99 21.90
C TYR A 166 -9.98 6.91 22.34
N THR A 167 -8.76 6.89 21.80
CA THR A 167 -7.77 5.80 21.99
C THR A 167 -6.66 6.09 23.01
N HIS A 168 -6.75 7.21 23.73
CA HIS A 168 -5.91 7.52 24.89
C HIS A 168 -6.74 7.48 26.18
#